data_AF-A0A2X4U705-F1
#
_entry.id   AF-A0A2X4U705-F1
#
_cell.length_a   1.000
_cell.length_b   1.000
_cell.length_c   1.000
_cell.angle_alpha   90.00
_cell.angle_beta   90.00
_cell.angle_gamma   90.00
#
_symmetry.space_group_name_H-M   'P 1'
#
loop_
_entity.id
_entity.type
_entity.pdbx_description
1 polymer ?
#
loop_
_entity_poly.entity_id
_entity_poly.type
_entity_poly.pdbx_seq_one_letter_code
_entity_poly.pdbx_strand_id
1 'polypeptide(L)'
;MKATLKPCPFCGSHDTGAFAQYEYDCPERSAIARCFSCDAQSAQMVGKSKIEMAIAAWNRRAGIDTPSMETHIAPLVSLLVGELTRASIAHPKWPTDAVHASAILNEEAGELTQAAIDFHFYVDDRERMREEAIQVGAMALRFLMNLDGYKPEGGAV
;
A
#
# COMPACT_ATOMS: atom_id res chain seq x y z
N MET A 1 -22.76 -1.97 27.33
CA MET A 1 -22.65 -1.22 26.05
C MET A 1 -22.88 -2.20 24.92
N LYS A 2 -23.84 -1.96 24.02
CA LYS A 2 -23.96 -2.75 22.79
C LYS A 2 -22.77 -2.41 21.90
N ALA A 3 -21.98 -3.40 21.48
CA ALA A 3 -20.84 -3.16 20.60
C ALA A 3 -21.33 -2.71 19.21
N THR A 4 -20.83 -1.58 18.72
CA THR A 4 -21.13 -1.07 17.37
C THR A 4 -20.28 -1.80 16.34
N LEU A 5 -20.87 -2.24 15.22
CA LEU A 5 -20.16 -2.91 14.13
C LEU A 5 -19.33 -1.89 13.33
N LYS A 6 -18.05 -2.19 13.09
CA LYS A 6 -17.16 -1.37 12.27
C LYS A 6 -17.43 -1.56 10.76
N PRO A 7 -16.97 -0.63 9.90
CA PRO A 7 -17.01 -0.80 8.44
C PRO A 7 -16.31 -2.09 7.99
N CYS A 8 -16.63 -2.52 6.77
CA CYS A 8 -16.10 -3.76 6.21
C CYS A 8 -14.58 -3.69 6.06
N PRO A 9 -13.82 -4.67 6.60
CA PRO A 9 -12.36 -4.69 6.52
C PRO A 9 -11.81 -4.97 5.10
N PHE A 10 -12.67 -5.32 4.14
CA PHE A 10 -12.25 -5.70 2.79
C PHE A 10 -12.55 -4.63 1.75
N CYS A 11 -13.70 -3.94 1.84
CA CYS A 11 -14.11 -2.93 0.88
C CYS A 11 -14.40 -1.55 1.49
N GLY A 12 -14.28 -1.40 2.81
CA GLY A 12 -14.55 -0.14 3.51
C GLY A 12 -16.04 0.26 3.62
N SER A 13 -16.97 -0.52 3.05
CA SER A 13 -18.41 -0.21 3.12
C SER A 13 -18.94 -0.19 4.55
N HIS A 14 -19.86 0.73 4.82
CA HIS A 14 -20.61 0.82 6.08
C HIS A 14 -21.88 -0.03 6.08
N ASP A 15 -22.19 -0.66 4.94
CA ASP A 15 -23.34 -1.54 4.77
C ASP A 15 -23.05 -2.92 5.37
N THR A 16 -22.96 -2.95 6.69
CA THR A 16 -22.60 -4.12 7.50
C THR A 16 -23.66 -4.39 8.56
N GLY A 17 -23.91 -5.67 8.83
CA GLY A 17 -24.90 -6.08 9.83
C GLY A 17 -24.46 -7.33 10.59
N ALA A 18 -24.90 -7.44 11.85
CA ALA A 18 -24.71 -8.64 12.67
C ALA A 18 -26.08 -9.20 13.07
N PHE A 19 -26.34 -10.45 12.74
CA PHE A 19 -27.65 -11.08 12.93
C PHE A 19 -27.52 -12.58 13.20
N ALA A 20 -28.55 -13.14 13.82
CA ALA A 20 -28.69 -14.59 13.99
C ALA A 20 -29.32 -15.16 12.72
N GLN A 21 -28.74 -16.24 12.21
CA GLN A 21 -29.28 -16.96 11.06
C GLN A 21 -30.62 -17.62 11.43
N TYR A 22 -31.47 -17.82 10.43
CA TYR A 22 -32.74 -18.52 10.62
C TYR A 22 -32.49 -19.96 11.05
N GLU A 23 -33.43 -20.51 11.82
CA GLU A 23 -33.34 -21.89 12.33
C GLU A 23 -33.28 -22.93 11.20
N TYR A 24 -33.90 -22.63 10.06
CA TYR A 24 -33.85 -23.45 8.86
C TYR A 24 -32.43 -23.54 8.27
N ASP A 25 -31.67 -22.44 8.32
CA ASP A 25 -30.31 -22.38 7.77
C ASP A 25 -29.26 -22.90 8.77
N CYS A 26 -29.53 -22.76 10.07
CA CYS A 26 -28.67 -23.23 11.16
C CYS A 26 -29.52 -23.57 12.39
N PRO A 27 -29.62 -24.85 12.80
CA PRO A 27 -30.41 -25.26 13.97
C PRO A 27 -30.03 -24.53 15.27
N GLU A 28 -28.74 -24.19 15.41
CA GLU A 28 -28.19 -23.46 16.55
C GLU A 28 -28.47 -21.94 16.51
N ARG A 29 -29.13 -21.46 15.44
CA ARG A 29 -29.36 -20.05 15.12
C ARG A 29 -28.06 -19.25 15.29
N SER A 30 -26.98 -19.72 14.69
CA SER A 30 -25.66 -19.11 14.86
C SER A 30 -25.66 -17.65 14.37
N ALA A 31 -24.83 -16.81 14.96
CA ALA A 31 -24.71 -15.41 14.59
C ALA A 31 -23.50 -15.18 13.68
N ILE A 32 -23.70 -14.30 12.72
CA ILE A 32 -22.67 -13.84 11.79
C ILE A 32 -22.70 -12.31 11.70
N ALA A 33 -21.55 -11.73 11.35
CA ALA A 33 -21.47 -10.39 10.80
C ALA A 33 -21.22 -10.50 9.29
N ARG A 34 -21.92 -9.68 8.49
CA ARG A 34 -21.86 -9.68 7.03
C ARG A 34 -21.72 -8.25 6.51
N CYS A 35 -20.96 -8.08 5.44
CA CYS A 35 -21.01 -6.92 4.56
C CYS A 35 -21.98 -7.23 3.42
N PHE A 36 -22.99 -6.38 3.22
CA PHE A 36 -23.98 -6.55 2.14
C PHE A 36 -23.49 -5.99 0.80
N SER A 37 -22.40 -5.21 0.81
CA SER A 37 -21.80 -4.66 -0.40
C SER A 37 -20.84 -5.61 -1.13
N CYS A 38 -20.17 -6.52 -0.41
CA CYS A 38 -19.18 -7.43 -1.00
C CYS A 38 -19.31 -8.89 -0.52
N ASP A 39 -20.39 -9.20 0.18
CA ASP A 39 -20.71 -10.53 0.71
C ASP A 39 -19.67 -11.16 1.66
N ALA A 40 -18.72 -10.37 2.16
CA ALA A 40 -17.79 -10.82 3.19
C ALA A 40 -18.54 -11.17 4.49
N GLN A 41 -18.20 -12.32 5.09
CA GLN A 41 -18.86 -12.85 6.28
C GLN A 41 -17.85 -13.28 7.36
N SER A 42 -18.22 -13.12 8.63
CA SER A 42 -17.48 -13.69 9.75
C SER A 42 -17.68 -15.21 9.87
N ALA A 43 -16.87 -15.85 10.72
CA ALA A 43 -17.19 -17.18 11.24
C ALA A 43 -18.55 -17.18 11.97
N GLN A 44 -19.19 -18.34 12.03
CA GLN A 44 -20.45 -18.55 12.74
C GLN A 44 -20.19 -18.67 14.24
N MET A 45 -20.96 -17.92 15.03
CA MET A 45 -20.87 -17.91 16.49
C MET A 45 -22.10 -18.54 17.12
N VAL A 46 -21.93 -19.35 18.15
CA VAL A 46 -23.03 -20.01 18.88
C VAL A 46 -23.03 -19.62 20.36
N GLY A 47 -24.13 -19.88 21.06
CA GLY A 47 -24.28 -19.57 22.49
C GLY A 47 -25.04 -18.26 22.79
N LYS A 48 -25.05 -17.87 24.07
CA LYS A 48 -25.90 -16.78 24.59
C LYS A 48 -25.51 -15.39 24.08
N SER A 49 -24.21 -15.13 23.90
CA SER A 49 -23.63 -13.85 23.45
C SER A 49 -23.17 -13.87 21.98
N LYS A 50 -23.71 -14.79 21.18
CA LYS A 50 -23.26 -15.06 19.81
C LYS A 50 -23.18 -13.83 18.89
N ILE A 51 -24.12 -12.88 19.00
CA ILE A 51 -24.11 -11.63 18.22
C ILE A 51 -22.92 -10.76 18.61
N GLU A 52 -22.67 -10.61 19.91
CA GLU A 52 -21.54 -9.83 20.44
C GLU A 52 -20.21 -10.48 20.05
N MET A 53 -20.15 -11.81 20.05
CA MET A 53 -18.99 -12.57 19.58
C MET A 53 -18.74 -12.35 18.07
N ALA A 54 -19.81 -12.31 17.25
CA ALA A 54 -19.70 -12.05 15.82
C ALA A 54 -19.23 -10.62 15.56
N ILE A 55 -19.79 -9.63 16.28
CA ILE A 55 -19.35 -8.22 16.24
C ILE A 55 -17.88 -8.11 16.67
N ALA A 56 -17.48 -8.76 17.76
CA ALA A 56 -16.10 -8.72 18.24
C ALA A 56 -15.12 -9.35 17.25
N ALA A 57 -15.49 -10.47 16.62
CA ALA A 57 -14.67 -11.10 15.58
C ALA A 57 -14.56 -10.24 14.33
N TRP A 58 -15.65 -9.59 13.90
CA TRP A 58 -15.66 -8.64 12.80
C TRP A 58 -14.79 -7.43 13.10
N ASN A 59 -14.98 -6.81 14.26
CA ASN A 59 -14.26 -5.62 14.69
C ASN A 59 -12.79 -5.88 14.96
N ARG A 60 -12.39 -7.12 15.28
CA ARG A 60 -10.97 -7.50 15.31
C ARG A 60 -10.35 -7.44 13.92
N ARG A 61 -11.07 -7.81 12.87
CA ARG A 61 -10.59 -7.73 11.46
C ARG A 61 -10.58 -6.30 10.95
N ALA A 62 -11.65 -5.55 11.23
CA ALA A 62 -11.73 -4.10 10.97
C ALA A 62 -10.90 -3.26 11.96
N GLY A 63 -10.26 -3.90 12.94
CA GLY A 63 -9.34 -3.32 13.91
C GLY A 63 -7.93 -3.87 13.75
N ILE A 64 -7.68 -4.71 12.74
CA ILE A 64 -6.38 -4.71 12.08
C ILE A 64 -6.41 -3.46 11.20
N ASP A 65 -6.31 -2.31 11.86
CA ASP A 65 -5.56 -1.23 11.26
C ASP A 65 -4.22 -1.89 10.94
N THR A 66 -3.94 -2.18 9.66
CA THR A 66 -2.55 -2.10 9.22
C THR A 66 -2.13 -0.72 9.70
N PRO A 67 -1.27 -0.59 10.73
CA PRO A 67 -1.03 0.70 11.33
C PRO A 67 -0.48 1.58 10.21
N SER A 68 -1.30 2.54 9.77
CA SER A 68 -1.01 3.84 9.18
C SER A 68 0.27 3.98 8.33
N MET A 69 0.73 2.92 7.68
CA MET A 69 1.86 3.01 6.77
C MET A 69 1.49 3.96 5.64
N GLU A 70 0.25 3.87 5.17
CA GLU A 70 -0.35 4.79 4.20
C GLU A 70 -0.37 6.25 4.69
N THR A 71 -0.64 6.53 5.96
CA THR A 71 -0.73 7.92 6.46
C THR A 71 0.62 8.64 6.50
N HIS A 72 1.72 7.92 6.70
CA HIS A 72 3.07 8.49 6.69
C HIS A 72 3.79 8.33 5.34
N ILE A 73 3.48 7.29 4.56
CA ILE A 73 4.09 7.04 3.26
C ILE A 73 3.41 7.86 2.15
N ALA A 74 2.09 8.10 2.21
CA ALA A 74 1.39 8.86 1.18
C ALA A 74 2.04 10.22 0.84
N PRO A 75 2.41 11.07 1.82
CA PRO A 75 3.10 12.33 1.50
C PRO A 75 4.49 12.08 0.88
N LEU A 76 5.21 11.05 1.31
CA LEU A 76 6.53 10.71 0.74
C LEU A 76 6.40 10.22 -0.70
N VAL A 77 5.42 9.36 -1.00
CA VAL A 77 5.13 8.91 -2.36
C VAL A 77 4.72 10.09 -3.25
N SER A 78 3.95 11.06 -2.71
CA SER A 78 3.62 12.27 -3.46
C SER A 78 4.86 13.07 -3.86
N LEU A 79 5.91 13.10 -3.04
CA LEU A 79 7.18 13.74 -3.38
C LEU A 79 7.89 12.97 -4.52
N LEU A 80 7.91 11.62 -4.46
CA LEU A 80 8.48 10.80 -5.53
C LEU A 80 7.75 11.04 -6.87
N VAL A 81 6.42 11.14 -6.85
CA VAL A 81 5.60 11.39 -8.04
C VAL A 81 5.83 12.82 -8.58
N GLY A 82 5.96 13.80 -7.69
CA GLY A 82 6.31 15.17 -8.07
C GLY A 82 7.66 15.24 -8.78
N GLU A 83 8.66 14.56 -8.23
CA GLU A 83 10.00 14.49 -8.80
C GLU A 83 10.01 13.71 -10.12
N LEU A 84 9.32 12.57 -10.20
CA LEU A 84 9.11 11.83 -11.44
C LEU A 84 8.50 12.71 -12.54
N THR A 85 7.53 13.55 -12.20
CA THR A 85 6.90 14.48 -13.13
C THR A 85 7.91 15.52 -13.63
N ARG A 86 8.67 16.14 -12.71
CA ARG A 86 9.73 17.10 -13.04
C ARG A 86 10.78 16.48 -13.97
N ALA A 87 11.32 15.32 -13.60
CA ALA A 87 12.34 14.61 -14.37
C ALA A 87 11.83 14.15 -15.74
N SER A 88 10.55 13.75 -15.84
CA SER A 88 9.93 13.36 -17.11
C SER A 88 9.76 14.56 -18.06
N ILE A 89 9.49 15.75 -17.52
CA ILE A 89 9.43 17.00 -18.31
C ILE A 89 10.85 17.42 -18.75
N ALA A 90 11.82 17.39 -17.84
CA ALA A 90 13.19 17.79 -18.11
C ALA A 90 13.90 16.85 -19.09
N HIS A 91 13.62 15.54 -18.99
CA HIS A 91 14.22 14.49 -19.81
C HIS A 91 13.12 13.64 -20.45
N PRO A 92 12.45 14.08 -21.53
CA PRO A 92 11.28 13.38 -22.09
C PRO A 92 11.56 11.99 -22.67
N LYS A 93 12.81 11.76 -23.11
CA LYS A 93 13.22 10.47 -23.68
C LYS A 93 13.73 9.55 -22.58
N TRP A 94 13.21 8.33 -22.53
CA TRP A 94 13.69 7.27 -21.66
C TRP A 94 14.30 6.14 -22.51
N PRO A 95 15.42 5.52 -22.10
CA PRO A 95 16.02 4.41 -22.83
C PRO A 95 15.12 3.16 -22.86
N THR A 96 15.20 2.39 -23.95
CA THR A 96 14.58 1.06 -24.07
C THR A 96 15.55 -0.08 -23.78
N ASP A 97 16.82 0.25 -23.51
CA ASP A 97 17.81 -0.68 -22.98
C ASP A 97 17.73 -0.63 -21.45
N ALA A 98 17.45 -1.78 -20.83
CA ALA A 98 17.34 -1.89 -19.38
C ALA A 98 18.67 -1.59 -18.67
N VAL A 99 19.82 -1.85 -19.30
CA VAL A 99 21.14 -1.54 -18.72
C VAL A 99 21.33 -0.04 -18.64
N HIS A 100 21.10 0.68 -19.74
CA HIS A 100 21.13 2.14 -19.75
C HIS A 100 20.10 2.75 -18.79
N ALA A 101 18.85 2.24 -18.76
CA ALA A 101 17.84 2.71 -17.82
C ALA A 101 18.27 2.53 -16.35
N SER A 102 18.87 1.37 -16.03
CA SER A 102 19.39 1.10 -14.69
C SER A 102 20.61 1.97 -14.34
N ALA A 103 21.43 2.35 -15.32
CA ALA A 103 22.58 3.21 -15.09
C ALA A 103 22.14 4.62 -14.65
N ILE A 104 21.07 5.17 -15.24
CA ILE A 104 20.47 6.44 -14.83
C ILE A 104 19.98 6.36 -13.38
N LEU A 105 19.28 5.28 -13.00
CA LEU A 105 18.88 5.07 -11.61
C LEU A 105 20.09 4.99 -10.66
N ASN A 106 21.17 4.35 -11.11
CA ASN A 106 22.38 4.17 -10.30
C ASN A 106 23.17 5.47 -10.13
N GLU A 107 23.08 6.40 -11.07
CA GLU A 107 23.63 7.76 -10.95
C GLU A 107 23.04 8.45 -9.71
N GLU A 108 21.71 8.52 -9.59
CA GLU A 108 21.02 9.10 -8.43
C GLU A 108 21.37 8.40 -7.11
N ALA A 109 21.51 7.06 -7.15
CA ALA A 109 21.87 6.29 -5.97
C ALA A 109 23.31 6.60 -5.50
N GLY A 110 24.19 6.91 -6.44
CA GLY A 110 25.54 7.40 -6.18
C GLY A 110 25.52 8.76 -5.49
N GLU A 111 24.70 9.70 -5.97
CA GLU A 111 24.54 11.02 -5.36
C GLU A 111 23.98 10.94 -3.93
N LEU A 112 22.98 10.07 -3.70
CA LEU A 112 22.47 9.79 -2.35
C LEU A 112 23.57 9.25 -1.43
N THR A 113 24.41 8.34 -1.94
CA THR A 113 25.54 7.80 -1.18
C THR A 113 26.53 8.90 -0.83
N GLN A 114 26.84 9.78 -1.78
CA GLN A 114 27.72 10.93 -1.54
C GLN A 114 27.12 11.88 -0.49
N ALA A 115 25.83 12.22 -0.59
CA ALA A 115 25.15 13.07 0.38
C ALA A 115 25.17 12.47 1.80
N ALA A 116 25.03 11.14 1.93
CA ALA A 116 25.13 10.45 3.21
C ALA A 116 26.56 10.44 3.79
N ILE A 117 27.58 10.29 2.94
CA ILE A 117 29.00 10.42 3.32
C ILE A 117 29.26 11.85 3.82
N ASP A 118 28.80 12.84 3.07
CA ASP A 118 28.98 14.25 3.42
C ASP A 118 28.30 14.59 4.74
N PHE A 119 27.09 14.07 4.97
CA PHE A 119 26.39 14.16 6.25
C PHE A 119 27.19 13.57 7.41
N HIS A 120 27.81 12.42 7.20
CA HIS A 120 28.52 11.71 8.26
C HIS A 120 29.86 12.36 8.62
N PHE A 121 30.61 12.86 7.63
CA PHE A 121 31.99 13.31 7.83
C PHE A 121 32.19 14.83 7.80
N TYR A 122 31.28 15.59 7.19
CA TYR A 122 31.56 16.99 6.85
C TYR A 122 30.48 18.00 7.30
N VAL A 123 29.22 17.83 6.90
CA VAL A 123 28.17 18.85 7.06
C VAL A 123 26.80 18.24 7.38
N ASP A 124 26.08 18.77 8.38
CA ASP A 124 24.71 18.31 8.71
C ASP A 124 23.69 18.83 7.67
N ASP A 125 23.68 18.21 6.48
CA ASP A 125 22.77 18.53 5.38
C ASP A 125 21.77 17.39 5.11
N ARG A 126 20.73 17.34 5.95
CA ARG A 126 19.63 16.36 5.82
C ARG A 126 18.68 16.65 4.66
N GLU A 127 18.64 17.89 4.20
CA GLU A 127 17.79 18.27 3.08
C GLU A 127 18.35 17.69 1.78
N ARG A 128 19.67 17.80 1.55
CA ARG A 128 20.31 17.15 0.41
C ARG A 128 20.09 15.64 0.40
N MET A 129 20.31 14.96 1.53
CA MET A 129 20.02 13.52 1.62
C MET A 129 18.55 13.19 1.29
N ARG A 130 17.60 14.05 1.67
CA ARG A 130 16.18 13.86 1.34
C ARG A 130 15.93 14.05 -0.15
N GLU A 131 16.50 15.08 -0.75
CA GLU A 131 16.39 15.37 -2.19
C GLU A 131 16.91 14.18 -3.01
N GLU A 132 18.12 13.68 -2.72
CA GLU A 132 18.67 12.54 -3.48
C GLU A 132 17.85 11.26 -3.29
N ALA A 133 17.33 11.01 -2.08
CA ALA A 133 16.47 9.86 -1.85
C ALA A 133 15.16 9.94 -2.65
N ILE A 134 14.61 11.15 -2.82
CA ILE A 134 13.43 11.37 -3.64
C ILE A 134 13.74 11.15 -5.13
N GLN A 135 14.90 11.62 -5.61
CA GLN A 135 15.34 11.43 -7.00
C GLN A 135 15.55 9.94 -7.32
N VAL A 136 16.19 9.18 -6.43
CA VAL A 136 16.33 7.71 -6.55
C VAL A 136 14.96 7.04 -6.65
N GLY A 137 14.03 7.37 -5.75
CA GLY A 137 12.68 6.81 -5.79
C GLY A 137 11.93 7.15 -7.07
N ALA A 138 12.06 8.38 -7.58
CA ALA A 138 11.47 8.80 -8.84
C ALA A 138 12.04 8.04 -10.04
N MET A 139 13.36 7.82 -10.11
CA MET A 139 13.99 7.05 -11.18
C MET A 139 13.60 5.57 -11.11
N ALA A 140 13.41 5.02 -9.91
CA ALA A 140 12.93 3.66 -9.73
C ALA A 140 11.48 3.50 -10.24
N LEU A 141 10.59 4.45 -9.92
CA LEU A 141 9.23 4.49 -10.48
C LEU A 141 9.28 4.60 -12.01
N ARG A 142 10.14 5.47 -12.55
CA ARG A 142 10.29 5.65 -13.99
C ARG A 142 10.79 4.40 -14.70
N PHE A 143 11.73 3.68 -14.08
CA PHE A 143 12.22 2.40 -14.56
C PHE A 143 11.08 1.37 -14.63
N LEU A 144 10.27 1.27 -13.58
CA LEU A 144 9.12 0.36 -13.51
C LEU A 144 8.03 0.70 -14.53
N MET A 145 7.75 1.98 -14.78
CA MET A 145 6.76 2.41 -15.78
C MET A 145 7.12 2.00 -17.21
N ASN A 146 8.40 1.76 -17.49
CA ASN A 146 8.90 1.40 -18.82
C ASN A 146 9.30 -0.08 -18.92
N LEU A 147 8.96 -0.90 -17.91
CA LEU A 147 9.41 -2.29 -17.80
C LEU A 147 9.06 -3.13 -19.03
N ASP A 148 7.83 -3.00 -19.54
CA ASP A 148 7.35 -3.73 -20.74
C ASP A 148 7.96 -3.19 -22.05
N GLY A 149 8.60 -2.02 -22.01
CA GLY A 149 9.23 -1.37 -23.16
C GLY A 149 10.68 -1.78 -23.38
N TYR A 150 11.30 -2.48 -22.41
CA TYR A 150 12.69 -2.89 -22.52
C TYR A 150 12.88 -4.04 -23.50
N LYS A 151 13.94 -3.95 -24.31
CA LYS A 151 14.24 -4.96 -25.33
C LYS A 151 15.48 -5.75 -24.92
N PRO A 152 15.38 -7.07 -24.71
CA PRO A 152 16.56 -7.89 -24.49
C PRO A 152 17.39 -7.93 -25.78
N GLU A 153 18.70 -7.71 -25.67
CA GLU A 153 19.59 -7.96 -26.79
C GLU A 153 19.55 -9.46 -27.16
N GLY A 154 19.24 -9.76 -28.42
CA GLY A 154 19.17 -11.13 -28.94
C GLY A 154 17.84 -11.86 -28.71
N GLY A 155 16.76 -11.18 -28.30
CA GLY A 155 15.45 -11.79 -28.10
C GLY A 155 14.81 -12.31 -29.39
N ALA A 156 14.73 -13.64 -29.52
CA ALA A 156 13.92 -14.34 -30.50
C ALA A 156 12.44 -13.93 -30.41
N VAL A 157 11.81 -13.78 -31.58
CA VAL A 157 10.35 -13.71 -31.75
C VAL A 157 9.74 -15.09 -31.50
#